data_AF-A0A137Q2X7-F1
#
_entry.id   AF-A0A137Q2X7-F1
#
_cell.length_a   1.000
_cell.length_b   1.000
_cell.length_c   1.000
_cell.angle_alpha   90.00
_cell.angle_beta   90.00
_cell.angle_gamma   90.00
#
_symmetry.space_group_name_H-M   'P 1'
#
loop_
_entity.id
_entity.type
_entity.pdbx_description
1 polymer ?
#
loop_
_entity_poly.entity_id
_entity_poly.type
_entity_poly.pdbx_seq_one_letter_code
_entity_poly.pdbx_strand_id
1 'polypeptide(L)' 'MDLITDLPPSKGTDGHRYDAILSIVDHGLTKGAIFIPTTKTSTTNNITQLFLTHIYA' A
#
# COMPACT_ATOMS: atom_id res chain seq x y z
N MET A 1 -7.56 -2.06 6.95
CA MET A 1 -6.38 -2.12 6.05
C MET A 1 -5.88 -3.55 6.03
N ASP A 2 -5.27 -3.97 4.94
CA ASP A 2 -4.66 -5.29 4.82
C ASP A 2 -3.41 -5.23 3.91
N LEU A 3 -2.50 -6.19 4.05
CA LEU A 3 -1.27 -6.28 3.25
C LEU A 3 -1.28 -7.57 2.43
N ILE A 4 -1.38 -7.42 1.12
CA ILE A 4 -1.28 -8.54 0.17
C ILE A 4 0.20 -8.74 -0.13
N THR A 5 0.79 -9.86 0.30
CA THR A 5 2.23 -10.15 0.17
C THR A 5 2.52 -11.23 -0.86
N ASP A 6 3.82 -11.46 -1.09
CA ASP A 6 4.38 -12.54 -1.92
C ASP A 6 3.88 -12.52 -3.37
N LEU A 7 3.65 -11.31 -3.89
CA LEU A 7 3.40 -11.08 -5.29
C LEU A 7 4.70 -11.23 -6.09
N PRO A 8 4.62 -11.64 -7.36
CA PRO A 8 5.77 -11.59 -8.26
C PRO A 8 6.37 -10.17 -8.29
N PRO A 9 7.70 -10.01 -8.12
CA PRO A 9 8.34 -8.70 -8.11
C PRO A 9 8.02 -7.92 -9.38
N SER A 10 7.36 -6.78 -9.23
CA SER A 10 6.87 -5.94 -10.32
C SER A 10 7.52 -4.56 -10.26
N LYS A 11 7.87 -3.99 -11.41
CA LYS A 11 8.49 -2.67 -11.48
C LYS A 11 7.41 -1.58 -11.52
N GLY A 12 7.45 -0.65 -10.58
CA GLY A 12 6.57 0.52 -10.56
C GLY A 12 6.98 1.59 -11.56
N THR A 13 6.10 2.58 -11.73
CA THR A 13 6.31 3.74 -12.63
C THR A 13 7.43 4.67 -12.16
N ASP A 14 7.77 4.63 -10.88
CA ASP A 14 8.90 5.32 -10.26
C ASP A 14 10.23 4.56 -10.38
N GLY A 15 10.21 3.38 -11.01
CA GLY A 15 11.39 2.55 -11.23
C GLY A 15 11.72 1.59 -10.09
N HIS A 16 11.01 1.66 -8.96
CA HIS A 16 11.19 0.75 -7.83
C HIS A 16 10.54 -0.61 -8.09
N ARG A 17 10.98 -1.63 -7.34
CA ARG A 17 10.38 -2.97 -7.38
C ARG A 17 9.50 -3.19 -6.15
N TYR A 18 8.34 -3.77 -6.38
CA TYR A 18 7.33 -4.04 -5.37
C TYR A 18 6.93 -5.51 -5.41
N ASP A 19 6.73 -6.09 -4.24
CA ASP A 19 6.32 -7.48 -4.05
C ASP A 19 5.13 -7.61 -3.08
N ALA A 20 4.52 -6.48 -2.69
CA ALA A 20 3.32 -6.42 -1.88
C ALA A 20 2.43 -5.22 -2.27
N ILE A 21 1.15 -5.28 -1.89
CA ILE A 21 0.19 -4.19 -2.05
C ILE A 21 -0.48 -3.93 -0.71
N LEU A 22 -0.43 -2.67 -0.26
CA LEU A 22 -1.21 -2.21 0.88
C LEU A 22 -2.62 -1.83 0.41
N SER A 23 -3.62 -2.53 0.92
CA SER A 23 -5.03 -2.25 0.65
C SER A 23 -5.66 -1.49 1.81
N ILE A 24 -6.24 -0.33 1.53
CA ILE A 24 -6.98 0.48 2.48
C ILE A 24 -8.40 0.60 1.97
N VAL A 25 -9.35 0.06 2.72
CA VAL A 25 -10.78 0.11 2.39
C VAL A 25 -11.49 0.95 3.45
N ASP A 26 -12.22 1.98 3.01
CA ASP A 26 -13.18 2.68 3.86
C ASP A 26 -14.41 1.79 4.04
N HIS A 27 -14.46 1.05 5.15
CA HIS A 27 -15.64 0.25 5.48
C HIS A 27 -16.83 1.11 5.95
N GLY A 28 -16.70 2.43 6.00
CA GLY A 28 -17.76 3.39 6.29
C GLY A 28 -18.65 3.66 5.09
N LEU A 29 -18.78 4.95 4.75
CA LEU A 29 -19.79 5.47 3.82
C LEU A 29 -19.41 5.27 2.35
N THR A 30 -18.16 5.54 1.98
CA THR A 30 -17.78 5.58 0.56
C THR A 30 -17.55 4.20 -0.03
N LYS A 31 -17.21 3.22 0.82
CA LYS A 31 -16.74 1.88 0.40
C LYS A 31 -15.56 1.96 -0.58
N GLY A 32 -14.83 3.08 -0.58
CA GLY A 32 -13.68 3.31 -1.44
C GLY A 32 -12.52 2.40 -1.03
N ALA A 33 -11.76 1.94 -2.02
CA ALA A 33 -10.55 1.15 -1.83
C ALA A 33 -9.36 1.84 -2.50
N ILE A 34 -8.26 1.94 -1.76
CA ILE A 34 -6.99 2.49 -2.21
C ILE A 34 -5.95 1.36 -2.13
N PHE A 35 -5.21 1.18 -3.22
CA PHE A 35 -4.17 0.16 -3.35
C PHE A 35 -2.83 0.85 -3.57
N ILE A 36 -1.89 0.64 -2.66
CA ILE A 36 -0.58 1.29 -2.67
C ILE A 36 0.48 0.20 -2.85
N PRO A 37 1.32 0.27 -3.91
CA PRO A 37 2.41 -0.67 -4.09
C PRO A 37 3.44 -0.50 -2.96
N THR A 38 3.90 -1.62 -2.41
CA THR A 38 4.88 -1.64 -1.30
C THR A 38 5.74 -2.89 -1.36
N THR A 39 6.68 -3.03 -0.42
CA THR A 39 7.43 -4.27 -0.26
C THR A 39 6.95 -5.02 0.97
N LYS A 40 7.04 -6.35 0.96
CA LYS A 40 6.69 -7.18 2.13
C LYS A 40 7.60 -6.94 3.34
N THR A 41 8.76 -6.34 3.11
CA THR A 41 9.73 -5.93 4.13
C THR A 41 9.45 -4.53 4.69
N SER A 42 8.36 -3.87 4.26
CA SER A 42 7.98 -2.55 4.78
C SER A 42 7.74 -2.60 6.27
N THR A 43 8.47 -1.76 7.00
CA THR A 43 8.30 -1.59 8.45
C THR A 43 7.03 -0.81 8.76
N THR A 44 6.56 -0.90 10.01
CA THR A 44 5.41 -0.13 10.49
C THR A 44 5.55 1.37 10.21
N ASN A 45 6.75 1.93 10.32
CA ASN A 45 7.00 3.35 10.02
C ASN A 45 6.76 3.68 8.54
N ASN A 46 7.22 2.82 7.62
CA ASN A 46 6.98 3.01 6.19
C ASN A 46 5.50 2.95 5.86
N ILE A 47 4.76 2.00 6.46
CA ILE A 47 3.32 1.86 6.27
C ILE A 47 2.57 3.09 6.81
N THR A 48 2.95 3.60 7.99
CA THR A 48 2.37 4.82 8.57
C THR A 48 2.60 6.02 7.67
N GLN A 49 3.80 6.16 7.11
CA GLN A 49 4.11 7.25 6.18
C GLN A 49 3.27 7.14 4.90
N LEU A 50 3.16 5.94 4.31
CA LEU A 50 2.31 5.70 3.14
C LEU A 50 0.85 6.04 3.42
N PHE A 51 0.34 5.67 4.60
CA PHE A 51 -1.02 5.96 5.02
C PHE A 51 -1.28 7.47 5.16
N LEU A 52 -0.38 8.20 5.84
CA LEU A 52 -0.50 9.66 5.95
C LEU A 52 -0.47 10.34 4.59
N THR A 53 0.44 9.92 3.69
CA THR A 53 0.59 10.53 2.36
C THR A 53 -0.61 10.27 1.43
N HIS A 54 -1.29 9.13 1.53
CA HIS A 54 -2.34 8.77 0.57
C HIS A 54 -3.77 9.01 1.08
N ILE A 55 -3.96 9.11 2.41
CA ILE A 55 -5.29 9.23 3.01
C ILE A 55 -5.52 10.64 3.60
N TYR A 56 -4.49 11.28 4.15
CA TYR A 56 -4.61 12.53 4.90
C TYR A 56 -3.93 13.74 4.24
N ALA A 57 -3.35 13.56 3.05
CA ALA A 57 -2.68 14.64 2.31
C ALA A 57 -3.66 15.52 1.51
#